data_AF-A0A7J6WCJ3-F1
#
_entry.id   AF-A0A7J6WCJ3-F1
#
_cell.length_a   1.000
_cell.length_b   1.000
_cell.length_c   1.000
_cell.angle_alpha   90.00
_cell.angle_beta   90.00
_cell.angle_gamma   90.00
#
_symmetry.space_group_name_H-M   'P 1'
#
loop_
_entity.id
_entity.type
_entity.pdbx_description
1 polymer ?
#
loop_
_entity_poly.entity_id
_entity_poly.type
_entity_poly.pdbx_seq_one_letter_code
_entity_poly.pdbx_strand_id
1 'polypeptide(L)'
;MLVLIHKLYNLKNKLRIWVANSGSDLHTRVSEARCDLFKTQTLLQGAPHDIRLAIQEKQLLKKYGNLARAELSIMKCRSDCDWMTMGDRGT
;
A
#
# COMPACT_ATOMS: atom_id res chain seq x y z
N MET A 1 19.83 -15.21 27.05
CA MET A 1 18.83 -15.69 26.05
C MET A 1 17.45 -15.05 26.22
N LEU A 2 16.85 -15.01 27.42
CA LEU A 2 15.51 -14.43 27.66
C LEU A 2 15.33 -12.98 27.17
N VAL A 3 16.33 -12.11 27.37
CA VAL A 3 16.29 -10.71 26.95
C VAL A 3 16.16 -10.56 25.42
N LEU A 4 16.81 -11.44 24.65
CA LEU A 4 16.75 -11.40 23.19
C LEU A 4 15.36 -11.81 22.70
N ILE A 5 14.79 -12.88 23.27
CA ILE A 5 13.44 -13.37 22.97
C ILE A 5 12.41 -12.27 23.25
N HIS A 6 12.51 -11.60 24.41
CA HIS A 6 11.61 -10.51 24.78
C HIS A 6 11.71 -9.31 23.82
N LYS A 7 12.94 -8.95 23.40
CA LYS A 7 13.15 -7.88 22.42
C LYS A 7 12.56 -8.22 21.06
N LEU A 8 12.73 -9.45 20.59
CA LEU A 8 12.16 -9.92 19.32
C LEU A 8 10.62 -9.93 19.36
N TYR A 9 10.02 -10.39 20.46
CA TYR A 9 8.57 -10.38 20.65
C TYR A 9 8.00 -8.95 20.60
N ASN A 10 8.66 -8.01 21.28
CA ASN A 10 8.28 -6.60 21.25
C ASN A 10 8.43 -5.97 19.86
N LEU A 11 9.49 -6.32 19.12
CA LEU A 11 9.68 -5.84 17.75
C LEU A 11 8.58 -6.36 16.82
N LYS A 12 8.22 -7.64 16.92
CA LYS A 12 7.13 -8.25 16.15
C LYS A 12 5.79 -7.55 16.42
N ASN A 13 5.45 -7.29 17.67
CA ASN A 13 4.22 -6.57 18.01
C ASN A 13 4.21 -5.15 17.45
N LYS A 14 5.34 -4.44 17.52
CA LYS A 14 5.47 -3.10 16.91
C LYS A 14 5.31 -3.14 15.40
N LEU A 15 5.91 -4.12 14.72
CA LEU A 15 5.77 -4.33 13.28
C LEU A 15 4.32 -4.59 12.89
N ARG A 16 3.60 -5.43 13.63
CA ARG A 16 2.19 -5.71 13.37
C ARG A 16 1.31 -4.47 13.49
N ILE A 17 1.50 -3.67 14.53
CA ILE A 17 0.78 -2.41 14.73
C ILE A 17 1.10 -1.43 13.59
N TRP A 18 2.38 -1.31 13.23
CA TRP A 18 2.82 -0.44 12.14
C TRP A 18 2.19 -0.86 10.80
N VAL A 19 2.23 -2.15 10.44
CA VAL A 19 1.62 -2.66 9.20
C VAL A 19 0.12 -2.40 9.17
N ALA A 20 -0.59 -2.61 10.27
CA ALA A 20 -2.04 -2.37 10.33
C ALA A 20 -2.39 -0.89 10.10
N ASN A 21 -1.67 0.02 10.78
CA ASN A 21 -1.92 1.45 10.66
C ASN A 21 -1.51 1.97 9.28
N SER A 22 -0.33 1.62 8.79
CA SER A 22 0.17 2.08 7.50
C SER A 22 -0.59 1.48 6.32
N GLY A 23 -1.13 0.25 6.45
CA GLY A 23 -1.92 -0.38 5.40
C GLY A 23 -3.28 0.29 5.17
N SER A 24 -3.98 0.70 6.23
CA SER A 24 -5.32 1.30 6.12
C SER A 24 -5.32 2.67 5.43
N ASP A 25 -4.42 3.57 5.84
CA ASP A 25 -4.24 4.88 5.19
C ASP A 25 -3.82 4.72 3.73
N LEU A 26 -2.84 3.84 3.47
CA LEU A 26 -2.30 3.64 2.14
C LEU A 26 -3.34 3.06 1.18
N HIS A 27 -4.13 2.08 1.62
CA HIS A 27 -5.20 1.50 0.81
C HIS A 27 -6.24 2.55 0.38
N THR A 28 -6.64 3.42 1.31
CA THR A 28 -7.57 4.51 1.04
C THR A 28 -7.01 5.44 -0.03
N ARG A 29 -5.75 5.85 0.10
CA ARG A 29 -5.05 6.71 -0.85
C ARG A 29 -4.84 6.07 -2.23
N VAL A 30 -4.62 4.76 -2.29
CA VAL A 30 -4.54 4.01 -3.56
C VAL A 30 -5.91 4.02 -4.24
N SER A 31 -6.98 3.75 -3.49
CA SER A 31 -8.35 3.74 -4.01
C SER A 31 -8.77 5.10 -4.56
N GLU A 32 -8.47 6.18 -3.84
CA GLU A 32 -8.68 7.55 -4.30
C GLU A 32 -7.91 7.85 -5.58
N ALA A 33 -6.60 7.55 -5.61
CA ALA A 33 -5.78 7.78 -6.80
C ALA A 33 -6.26 6.98 -8.02
N ARG A 34 -6.78 5.77 -7.81
CA ARG A 34 -7.39 4.95 -8.87
C ARG A 34 -8.68 5.58 -9.39
N CYS A 35 -9.53 6.08 -8.49
CA CYS A 35 -10.78 6.75 -8.85
C CYS A 35 -10.51 8.02 -9.66
N ASP A 36 -9.55 8.84 -9.23
CA ASP A 36 -9.14 10.05 -9.94
C ASP A 36 -8.59 9.72 -11.33
N LEU A 37 -7.72 8.71 -11.44
CA LEU A 37 -7.17 8.28 -12.73
C LEU A 37 -8.29 7.82 -13.68
N PHE A 38 -9.23 7.01 -13.19
CA PHE A 38 -10.36 6.54 -13.98
C PHE A 38 -11.25 7.67 -14.48
N LYS A 39 -11.54 8.67 -13.62
CA LYS A 39 -12.30 9.86 -14.02
C LYS A 39 -11.58 10.64 -15.11
N THR A 40 -10.28 10.90 -14.95
CA THR A 40 -9.50 11.63 -15.97
C THR A 40 -9.43 10.85 -17.28
N GLN A 41 -9.29 9.54 -17.24
CA GLN A 41 -9.32 8.68 -18.44
C GLN A 41 -10.66 8.73 -19.16
N THR A 42 -11.76 8.71 -18.42
CA THR A 42 -13.11 8.83 -18.98
C THR A 42 -13.31 10.19 -19.66
N LEU A 43 -12.83 11.27 -19.03
CA LEU A 43 -12.87 12.62 -19.62
C LEU A 43 -12.01 12.72 -20.88
N LEU A 44 -10.80 12.15 -20.86
CA LEU A 44 -9.90 12.15 -22.00
C LEU A 44 -10.45 11.32 -23.18
N GLN A 45 -11.17 10.22 -22.91
CA GLN A 45 -11.88 9.49 -23.95
C GLN A 45 -12.96 10.35 -24.64
N GLY A 46 -13.63 11.23 -23.89
CA GLY A 46 -14.59 12.19 -24.46
C GLY A 46 -13.94 13.38 -25.18
N ALA A 47 -12.69 13.71 -24.84
CA ALA A 47 -11.93 14.82 -25.42
C ALA A 47 -10.47 14.41 -25.72
N PRO A 48 -10.24 13.55 -26.73
CA PRO A 48 -8.94 12.88 -26.93
C PRO A 48 -7.79 13.80 -27.32
N HIS A 49 -8.09 15.02 -27.79
CA HIS A 49 -7.10 16.03 -28.17
C HIS A 49 -6.84 17.06 -27.06
N ASP A 50 -7.45 16.90 -25.88
CA ASP A 50 -7.20 17.79 -24.75
C ASP A 50 -5.84 17.46 -24.10
N ILE A 51 -4.85 18.28 -24.44
CA ILE A 51 -3.47 18.18 -23.94
C ILE A 51 -3.41 18.31 -22.41
N ARG A 52 -4.31 19.11 -21.79
CA ARG A 52 -4.32 19.29 -20.33
C ARG A 52 -4.75 18.01 -19.62
N LEU A 53 -5.78 17.35 -20.14
CA LEU A 53 -6.24 16.06 -19.62
C LEU A 53 -5.17 14.98 -19.79
N ALA A 54 -4.45 14.96 -20.91
CA ALA A 54 -3.36 14.00 -21.14
C ALA A 54 -2.18 14.21 -20.15
N ILE A 55 -1.81 15.47 -19.87
CA ILE A 55 -0.78 15.79 -18.87
C ILE A 55 -1.24 15.36 -17.47
N GLN A 56 -2.49 15.64 -17.12
CA GLN A 56 -3.07 15.28 -15.83
C GLN A 56 -3.12 13.75 -15.65
N GLU A 57 -3.55 13.01 -16.68
CA GLU A 57 -3.55 11.55 -16.67
C GLU A 57 -2.14 11.01 -16.38
N LYS A 58 -1.13 11.49 -17.09
CA LYS A 58 0.27 11.06 -16.90
C LYS A 58 0.75 11.28 -15.46
N GLN A 59 0.37 12.40 -14.84
CA GLN A 59 0.72 12.70 -13.45
C GLN A 59 0.02 11.75 -12.47
N LEU A 60 -1.30 11.53 -12.67
CA LEU A 60 -2.08 10.61 -11.85
C LEU A 60 -1.60 9.16 -11.99
N LEU A 61 -1.20 8.75 -13.18
CA LEU A 61 -0.68 7.41 -13.45
C LEU A 61 0.64 7.17 -12.72
N LYS A 62 1.54 8.17 -12.68
CA LYS A 62 2.76 8.14 -11.86
C LYS A 62 2.45 8.08 -10.37
N LYS A 63 1.49 8.89 -9.89
CA LYS A 63 1.06 8.90 -8.48
C LYS A 63 0.50 7.53 -8.07
N TYR A 64 -0.44 6.99 -8.85
CA TYR A 64 -1.04 5.68 -8.63
C TYR A 64 0.03 4.58 -8.64
N GLY A 65 0.92 4.56 -9.63
CA GLY A 65 1.99 3.55 -9.71
C GLY A 65 2.96 3.59 -8.51
N ASN A 66 3.21 4.75 -7.91
CA ASN A 66 4.00 4.84 -6.67
C ASN A 66 3.24 4.29 -5.46
N LEU A 67 1.96 4.66 -5.32
CA LEU A 67 1.13 4.21 -4.21
C LEU A 67 0.87 2.70 -4.27
N ALA A 68 0.57 2.15 -5.44
CA ALA A 68 0.36 0.71 -5.64
C ALA A 68 1.61 -0.10 -5.29
N ARG A 69 2.81 0.38 -5.65
CA ARG A 69 4.07 -0.26 -5.25
C ARG A 69 4.28 -0.25 -3.74
N ALA A 70 3.95 0.86 -3.07
CA ALA A 70 4.02 0.94 -1.63
C ALA A 70 3.01 -0.03 -0.97
N GLU A 71 1.80 -0.15 -1.51
CA GLU A 71 0.77 -1.05 -1.00
C GLU A 71 1.21 -2.51 -1.11
N LEU A 72 1.78 -2.91 -2.25
CA LEU A 72 2.37 -4.24 -2.42
C LEU A 72 3.48 -4.52 -1.39
N SER A 73 4.31 -3.52 -1.07
CA SER A 73 5.35 -3.65 -0.05
C SER A 73 4.74 -3.90 1.34
N ILE A 74 3.70 -3.16 1.72
CA ILE A 74 3.01 -3.37 2.99
C ILE A 74 2.32 -4.73 3.03
N MET A 75 1.69 -5.16 1.93
CA MET A 75 1.07 -6.49 1.84
C MET A 75 2.12 -7.60 2.05
N LYS A 76 3.32 -7.44 1.49
CA LYS A 76 4.43 -8.37 1.74
C LYS A 76 4.81 -8.39 3.22
N CYS A 77 5.02 -7.23 3.85
CA CYS A 77 5.32 -7.16 5.29
C CYS A 77 4.22 -7.78 6.16
N ARG A 78 2.95 -7.63 5.76
CA ARG A 78 1.81 -8.27 6.42
C ARG A 78 1.90 -9.79 6.34
N SER A 79 2.13 -10.32 5.14
CA SER A 79 2.32 -11.76 4.93
C SER A 79 3.49 -12.31 5.76
N ASP A 80 4.60 -11.59 5.86
CA ASP A 80 5.74 -11.98 6.68
C ASP A 80 5.38 -12.01 8.18
N CYS A 81 4.63 -11.01 8.66
CA CYS A 81 4.14 -10.97 10.04
C CYS A 81 3.16 -12.12 10.34
N ASP A 82 2.29 -12.45 9.39
CA ASP A 82 1.33 -13.55 9.50
C ASP A 82 2.06 -14.90 9.54
N TRP A 83 3.07 -15.10 8.69
CA TRP A 83 3.93 -16.29 8.71
C TRP A 83 4.62 -16.48 10.07
N MET A 84 5.22 -15.43 10.61
CA MET A 84 5.83 -15.47 11.95
C MET A 84 4.80 -15.82 13.03
N THR A 85 3.54 -15.41 12.88
CA THR A 85 2.46 -15.69 13.84
C THR A 85 1.94 -17.12 13.72
N MET A 86 1.90 -17.67 12.51
CA MET A 86 1.57 -19.09 12.31
C MET A 86 2.67 -20.00 12.87
N GLY A 87 3.94 -19.62 12.72
CA GLY A 87 5.06 -20.34 13.33
C GLY A 87 4.96 -20.45 14.85
N ASP A 88 4.56 -19.37 15.54
CA ASP A 88 4.33 -19.37 17.00
C ASP A 88 3.22 -20.33 17.46
N ARG A 89 2.26 -20.67 16.58
CA ARG A 89 1.14 -21.58 16.91
C ARG A 89 1.48 -23.06 16.71
N GLY A 90 2.60 -23.36 16.04
CA GLY A 90 3.05 -24.72 15.73
C GLY A 90 4.04 -25.31 16.76
N THR A 91 4.38 -24.54 17.80
CA THR A 91 5.16 -24.94 18.97
C THR A 91 4.30 -24.89 20.21
#